data_AF-A0A6C0PAG3-F1
#
_entry.id   AF-A0A6C0PAG3-F1
#
_cell.length_a   1.000
_cell.length_b   1.000
_cell.length_c   1.000
_cell.angle_alpha   90.00
_cell.angle_beta   90.00
_cell.angle_gamma   90.00
#
_symmetry.space_group_name_H-M   'P 1'
#
loop_
_entity.id
_entity.type
_entity.pdbx_description
1 polymer ?
#
loop_
_entity_poly.entity_id
_entity_poly.type
_entity_poly.pdbx_seq_one_letter_code
_entity_poly.pdbx_strand_id
1 'polypeptide(L)'
;MHPVTTGSIFSIGKPYAAVRVKRKGKNLTVENGGIMIVSADTKFTELPSDMNVISEEQLPIPASGRFLISTETIDPFHIVIDYQKTERV
;
A
#
# COMPACT_ATOMS: atom_id res chain seq x y z
N MET A 1 -24.39 -0.95 -9.65
CA MET A 1 -23.27 -1.77 -9.15
C MET A 1 -22.01 -1.28 -9.85
N HIS A 2 -21.04 -0.70 -9.13
CA HIS A 2 -19.75 -0.33 -9.73
C HIS A 2 -18.90 -1.61 -9.85
N PRO A 3 -18.34 -1.93 -11.04
CA PRO A 3 -17.45 -3.07 -11.17
C PRO A 3 -16.20 -2.81 -10.35
N VAL A 4 -15.97 -3.66 -9.35
CA VAL A 4 -14.73 -3.66 -8.57
C VAL A 4 -13.68 -4.25 -9.49
N THR A 5 -12.85 -3.39 -10.07
CA THR A 5 -11.63 -3.80 -10.78
C THR A 5 -10.88 -4.73 -9.83
N THR A 6 -10.90 -6.02 -10.14
CA THR A 6 -10.36 -7.07 -9.28
C THR A 6 -8.84 -6.96 -9.35
N GLY A 7 -8.25 -6.13 -8.49
CA GLY A 7 -6.82 -6.09 -8.30
C GLY A 7 -6.36 -7.49 -7.91
N SER A 8 -5.44 -8.07 -8.68
CA SER A 8 -4.93 -9.41 -8.36
C SER A 8 -4.30 -9.38 -6.97
N ILE A 9 -4.69 -10.30 -6.10
CA ILE A 9 -4.10 -10.44 -4.77
C ILE A 9 -2.87 -11.33 -4.91
N PHE A 10 -1.70 -10.83 -4.51
CA PHE A 10 -0.45 -11.58 -4.60
C PHE A 10 0.44 -11.33 -3.39
N SER A 11 1.34 -12.28 -3.12
CA SER A 11 2.44 -12.11 -2.17
C SER A 11 3.71 -11.72 -2.92
N ILE A 12 4.60 -10.99 -2.25
CA ILE A 12 5.83 -10.46 -2.88
C ILE A 12 6.98 -11.48 -2.79
N GLY A 13 6.83 -12.49 -1.93
CA GLY A 13 7.78 -13.60 -1.80
C GLY A 13 9.09 -13.22 -1.10
N LYS A 14 9.19 -11.99 -0.58
CA LYS A 14 10.31 -11.50 0.22
C LYS A 14 9.83 -10.46 1.23
N PRO A 15 10.51 -10.32 2.38
CA PRO A 15 10.22 -9.24 3.31
C PRO A 15 10.40 -7.88 2.63
N TYR A 16 9.53 -6.93 2.95
CA TYR A 16 9.54 -5.59 2.35
C TYR A 16 9.29 -4.52 3.41
N ALA A 17 9.84 -3.33 3.21
CA ALA A 17 9.55 -2.20 4.10
C ALA A 17 8.17 -1.63 3.76
N ALA A 18 7.31 -1.53 4.76
CA ALA A 18 5.97 -1.00 4.64
C ALA A 18 5.75 0.15 5.62
N VAL A 19 4.84 1.03 5.25
CA VAL A 19 4.38 2.12 6.11
C VAL A 19 2.92 1.90 6.45
N ARG A 20 2.58 2.14 7.70
CA ARG A 20 1.22 2.15 8.18
C ARG A 20 0.50 3.39 7.66
N VAL A 21 -0.71 3.18 7.18
CA VAL A 21 -1.57 4.27 6.69
C VAL A 21 -2.92 4.24 7.38
N LYS A 22 -3.46 5.44 7.61
CA LYS A 22 -4.84 5.67 8.02
C LYS A 22 -5.66 6.10 6.83
N ARG A 23 -6.77 5.40 6.59
CA ARG A 23 -7.70 5.76 5.52
C ARG A 23 -8.65 6.86 5.99
N LYS A 24 -8.69 7.97 5.24
CA LYS A 24 -9.68 9.05 5.38
C LYS A 24 -10.33 9.30 4.02
N GLY A 25 -11.44 8.61 3.77
CA GLY A 25 -12.13 8.64 2.47
C GLY A 25 -11.29 7.97 1.38
N LYS A 26 -10.82 8.78 0.42
CA LYS A 26 -9.92 8.38 -0.69
C LYS A 26 -8.44 8.60 -0.38
N ASN A 27 -8.12 9.25 0.74
CA ASN A 27 -6.75 9.56 1.11
C ASN A 27 -6.24 8.55 2.13
N LEU A 28 -5.01 8.08 1.92
CA LEU A 28 -4.24 7.22 2.82
C LEU A 28 -3.15 8.08 3.45
N THR A 29 -3.34 8.48 4.69
CA THR A 29 -2.36 9.26 5.44
C THR A 29 -1.33 8.34 6.07
N VAL A 30 -0.06 8.50 5.71
CA VAL A 30 1.06 7.78 6.34
C VAL A 30 1.19 8.22 7.79
N GLU A 31 1.23 7.26 8.73
CA GLU A 31 1.48 7.57 10.15
C GLU A 31 2.99 7.73 10.42
N ASN A 32 3.39 8.77 11.15
CA ASN A 32 4.77 8.91 11.59
C ASN A 32 5.22 7.70 12.42
N GLY A 33 6.44 7.22 12.18
CA GLY A 33 7.00 6.07 12.92
C GLY A 33 6.29 4.74 12.66
N GLY A 34 5.27 4.70 11.78
CA GLY A 34 4.56 3.48 11.37
C GLY A 34 5.34 2.61 10.38
N ILE A 35 6.67 2.65 10.41
CA ILE A 35 7.54 1.89 9.51
C ILE A 35 7.70 0.48 10.08
N MET A 36 7.43 -0.53 9.26
CA MET A 36 7.56 -1.93 9.66
C MET A 36 8.06 -2.79 8.49
N ILE A 37 8.56 -3.98 8.82
CA ILE A 37 8.90 -5.00 7.81
C ILE A 37 7.75 -5.98 7.73
N VAL A 38 7.20 -6.16 6.52
CA VAL A 38 6.17 -7.16 6.25
C VAL A 38 6.80 -8.49 5.90
N SER A 39 6.06 -9.57 6.15
CA SER A 39 6.52 -10.93 5.81
C SER A 39 6.41 -11.18 4.31
N ALA A 40 7.17 -12.15 3.81
CA ALA A 40 7.15 -12.56 2.40
C ALA A 40 5.76 -13.01 1.93
N ASP A 41 4.99 -13.61 2.84
CA ASP A 41 3.66 -14.18 2.62
C ASP A 41 2.52 -13.15 2.76
N THR A 42 2.82 -11.91 3.18
CA THR A 42 1.82 -10.85 3.29
C THR A 42 1.16 -10.63 1.93
N LYS A 43 -0.18 -10.59 1.94
CA LYS A 43 -1.00 -10.46 0.74
C LYS A 43 -1.22 -8.99 0.41
N PHE A 44 -0.91 -8.62 -0.81
CA PHE A 44 -1.05 -7.27 -1.34
C PHE A 44 -1.96 -7.26 -2.56
N THR A 45 -2.56 -6.12 -2.80
CA THR A 45 -3.24 -5.77 -4.05
C THR A 45 -2.78 -4.40 -4.51
N GLU A 46 -2.97 -4.09 -5.79
CA GLU A 46 -2.65 -2.77 -6.31
C GLU A 46 -3.53 -1.70 -5.65
N LEU A 47 -2.92 -0.58 -5.26
CA LEU A 47 -3.67 0.54 -4.74
C LEU A 47 -4.60 1.08 -5.84
N PRO A 48 -5.92 1.20 -5.59
CA PRO A 48 -6.84 1.73 -6.58
C PRO A 48 -6.43 3.13 -7.03
N SER A 49 -6.54 3.44 -8.33
CA SER A 49 -6.12 4.73 -8.90
C SER A 49 -6.88 5.95 -8.36
N ASP A 50 -8.01 5.73 -7.71
CA ASP A 50 -8.82 6.76 -7.06
C ASP A 50 -8.34 7.08 -5.63
N MET A 51 -7.38 6.33 -5.10
CA MET A 51 -6.79 6.56 -3.78
C MET A 51 -5.45 7.30 -3.86
N ASN A 52 -5.26 8.26 -2.96
CA ASN A 52 -4.03 9.05 -2.86
C ASN A 52 -3.28 8.70 -1.57
N VAL A 53 -1.96 8.53 -1.66
CA VAL A 53 -1.10 8.44 -0.47
C VAL A 53 -0.61 9.85 -0.14
N ILE A 54 -0.87 10.29 1.09
CA ILE A 54 -0.50 11.63 1.58
C ILE A 54 0.33 11.51 2.86
N SER A 55 1.24 12.47 3.06
CA SER A 55 1.95 12.63 4.32
C SER A 55 1.03 13.18 5.41
N GLU A 56 1.51 13.22 6.65
CA GLU A 56 0.80 13.85 7.77
C GLU A 56 0.53 15.35 7.54
N GLU A 57 1.38 16.01 6.76
CA GLU A 57 1.23 17.41 6.34
C GLU A 57 0.21 17.59 5.21
N GLN A 58 -0.53 16.52 4.86
CA GLN A 58 -1.51 16.48 3.77
C GLN A 58 -0.89 16.74 2.38
N LEU A 59 0.42 16.48 2.23
CA LEU A 59 1.10 16.58 0.96
C LEU A 59 1.07 15.24 0.22
N PRO A 60 0.79 15.20 -1.09
CA PRO A 60 0.81 13.96 -1.85
C PRO A 60 2.22 13.37 -1.92
N ILE A 61 2.33 12.06 -1.70
CA ILE A 61 3.59 11.32 -1.82
C ILE A 61 3.58 10.60 -3.17
N PRO A 62 4.48 10.93 -4.11
CA PRO A 62 4.58 10.21 -5.37
C PRO A 62 5.11 8.79 -5.12
N ALA A 63 4.56 7.80 -5.83
CA ALA A 63 5.12 6.46 -5.86
C ALA A 63 6.41 6.47 -6.69
N SER A 64 7.48 5.81 -6.22
CA SER A 64 8.68 5.59 -7.05
C SER A 64 8.45 4.46 -8.05
N GLY A 65 7.43 3.63 -7.82
CA GLY A 65 6.95 2.61 -8.76
C GLY A 65 5.43 2.52 -8.71
N ARG A 66 4.92 1.54 -7.95
CA ARG A 66 3.48 1.39 -7.69
C ARG A 66 3.25 1.19 -6.21
N PHE A 67 2.23 1.85 -5.66
CA PHE A 67 1.78 1.54 -4.32
C PHE A 67 0.96 0.25 -4.31
N LEU A 68 1.32 -0.65 -3.40
CA LEU A 68 0.50 -1.81 -3.08
C LEU A 68 -0.05 -1.65 -1.67
N ILE A 69 -1.27 -2.11 -1.45
CA ILE A 69 -1.95 -2.08 -0.15
C ILE A 69 -2.20 -3.51 0.33
N SER A 70 -2.02 -3.76 1.62
CA SER A 70 -2.32 -5.06 2.22
C SER A 70 -3.80 -5.40 2.10
N THR A 71 -4.10 -6.67 1.81
CA THR A 71 -5.48 -7.18 1.79
C THR A 71 -5.87 -7.89 3.08
N GLU A 72 -5.01 -7.90 4.10
CA GLU A 72 -5.31 -8.52 5.39
C GLU A 72 -6.33 -7.65 6.15
N THR A 73 -7.59 -8.05 6.06
CA THR A 73 -8.80 -7.26 6.35
C THR A 73 -9.13 -7.08 7.83
N ILE A 74 -8.15 -7.15 8.74
CA ILE A 74 -8.38 -6.91 10.16
C ILE A 74 -8.03 -5.45 10.46
N ASP A 75 -8.99 -4.58 10.15
CA ASP A 75 -9.05 -3.16 10.50
C ASP A 75 -8.73 -2.97 12.00
N PRO A 76 -7.84 -2.03 12.39
CA PRO A 76 -7.83 -0.64 11.92
C PRO A 76 -6.66 -0.21 11.03
N PHE A 77 -5.77 -1.11 10.61
CA PHE A 77 -4.49 -0.69 10.04
C PHE A 77 -4.25 -1.31 8.66
N HIS A 78 -4.18 -0.43 7.66
CA HIS A 78 -3.70 -0.80 6.34
C HIS A 78 -2.22 -0.44 6.26
N ILE A 79 -1.48 -1.25 5.50
CA ILE A 79 -0.07 -0.96 5.21
C ILE A 79 0.09 -0.76 3.71
N VAL A 80 0.93 0.20 3.35
CA VAL A 80 1.29 0.53 1.98
C VAL A 80 2.78 0.32 1.79
N ILE A 81 3.14 -0.19 0.61
CA ILE A 81 4.52 -0.35 0.19
C ILE A 81 4.72 0.33 -1.16
N ASP A 82 5.91 0.90 -1.36
CA ASP A 82 6.35 1.36 -2.68
C ASP A 82 7.07 0.22 -3.40
N TYR A 83 6.38 -0.44 -4.30
CA TYR A 83 6.91 -1.59 -5.03
C TYR A 83 7.50 -1.13 -6.36
N GLN A 84 8.83 -1.25 -6.47
CA GLN A 84 9.52 -1.17 -7.75
C GLN A 84 9.76 -2.58 -8.27
N LYS A 85 9.16 -2.92 -9.41
CA LYS A 85 9.49 -4.13 -10.14
C LYS A 85 10.89 -3.94 -10.70
N THR A 86 11.90 -4.31 -9.92
CA THR A 86 13.29 -4.31 -10.40
C THR A 86 13.35 -5.38 -11.50
N GLU A 87 13.42 -4.94 -12.75
CA GLU A 87 13.82 -5.82 -13.85
C GLU A 87 15.29 -6.13 -13.62
N ARG A 88 15.59 -7.38 -13.25
CA ARG A 88 16.96 -7.87 -13.28
C ARG A 88 17.41 -7.86 -14.74
N VAL A 89 18.31 -6.93 -15.07
CA VAL A 89 19.23 -7.03 -16.21
C VAL A 89 20.16 -8.22 -16.05
#